data_AF-A0A5K0VI66-F1
#
_entry.id   AF-A0A5K0VI66-F1
#
_cell.length_a   1.000
_cell.length_b   1.000
_cell.length_c   1.000
_cell.angle_alpha   90.00
_cell.angle_beta   90.00
_cell.angle_gamma   90.00
#
_symmetry.space_group_name_H-M   'P 1'
#
loop_
_entity.id
_entity.type
_entity.pdbx_description
1 polymer ?
#
loop_
_entity_poly.entity_id
_entity_poly.type
_entity_poly.pdbx_seq_one_letter_code
_entity_poly.pdbx_strand_id
1 'polypeptide(L)'
;VFVRDFVPSALAFLMNGEPDIVKNFILKTLVLQGWEKRIDRFTLGEGAMPASFKVLHDPVRNSDTIIADFGESAIGRVAPVDSGFWWIILLRAYTKSTGDLSLAETPECQRGIRLILSLCLSEGFDTFPTLLCADGCSMIDRRM
;
A
#
# COMPACT_ATOMS: atom_id res chain seq x y z
N VAL A 1 -5.87 -9.92 -1.17
CA VAL A 1 -4.68 -9.51 -1.93
C VAL A 1 -3.78 -8.72 -0.98
N PHE A 2 -2.60 -9.26 -0.68
CA PHE A 2 -1.58 -8.55 0.11
C PHE A 2 -0.69 -7.73 -0.81
N VAL A 3 -0.22 -6.57 -0.33
CA VAL A 3 0.68 -5.72 -1.12
C VAL A 3 1.99 -6.45 -1.40
N ARG A 4 2.64 -6.97 -0.36
CA ARG A 4 3.93 -7.68 -0.47
C ARG A 4 3.84 -8.92 -1.38
N ASP A 5 2.76 -9.69 -1.28
CA ASP A 5 2.53 -10.90 -2.07
C ASP A 5 2.25 -10.58 -3.55
N PHE A 6 1.63 -9.44 -3.84
CA PHE A 6 1.31 -9.05 -5.22
C PHE A 6 2.54 -8.57 -5.99
N VAL A 7 3.60 -8.08 -5.33
CA VAL A 7 4.81 -7.57 -5.98
C VAL A 7 5.40 -8.56 -7.00
N PRO A 8 5.72 -9.83 -6.66
CA PRO A 8 6.25 -10.77 -7.64
C PRO A 8 5.27 -11.07 -8.78
N SER A 9 3.98 -11.18 -8.51
CA SER A 9 2.95 -11.36 -9.57
C SER A 9 2.91 -10.17 -10.51
N ALA A 10 2.95 -8.95 -9.97
CA ALA A 10 2.94 -7.72 -10.75
C ALA A 10 4.18 -7.61 -11.65
N LEU A 11 5.36 -7.96 -11.14
CA LEU A 11 6.58 -8.03 -11.95
C LEU A 11 6.46 -9.06 -13.07
N ALA A 12 5.87 -10.23 -12.81
CA ALA A 12 5.63 -11.25 -13.84
C ALA A 12 4.68 -10.73 -14.94
N PHE A 13 3.57 -10.08 -14.57
CA PHE A 13 2.65 -9.47 -15.54
C PHE A 13 3.30 -8.35 -16.35
N LEU A 14 4.11 -7.50 -15.72
CA LEU A 14 4.87 -6.45 -16.42
C LEU A 14 5.84 -7.05 -17.44
N MET A 15 6.59 -8.09 -17.06
CA MET A 15 7.49 -8.81 -17.97
C MET A 15 6.75 -9.50 -19.11
N ASN A 16 5.50 -9.93 -18.88
CA ASN A 16 4.66 -10.53 -19.92
C ASN A 16 3.93 -9.50 -20.80
N GLY A 17 4.12 -8.20 -20.57
CA GLY A 17 3.45 -7.15 -21.34
C GLY A 17 1.97 -6.97 -20.98
N GLU A 18 1.56 -7.36 -19.77
CA GLU A 18 0.19 -7.21 -19.25
C GLU A 18 0.12 -6.16 -18.11
N PRO A 19 0.37 -4.87 -18.38
CA PRO A 19 0.52 -3.86 -17.33
C PRO A 19 -0.79 -3.44 -16.65
N ASP A 20 -1.94 -3.75 -17.25
CA ASP A 20 -3.25 -3.24 -16.81
C ASP A 20 -3.62 -3.70 -15.41
N ILE A 21 -3.31 -4.95 -15.05
CA ILE A 21 -3.56 -5.46 -13.69
C ILE A 21 -2.73 -4.69 -12.65
N VAL A 22 -1.50 -4.30 -13.00
CA VAL A 22 -0.60 -3.54 -12.13
C VAL A 22 -1.07 -2.10 -11.99
N LYS A 23 -1.48 -1.46 -13.10
CA LYS A 23 -2.10 -0.14 -13.08
C LYS A 23 -3.34 -0.10 -12.19
N ASN A 24 -4.23 -1.07 -12.36
CA ASN A 24 -5.45 -1.20 -11.57
C ASN A 24 -5.14 -1.40 -10.09
N PHE A 25 -4.17 -2.26 -9.76
CA PHE A 25 -3.71 -2.45 -8.39
C PHE A 25 -3.21 -1.13 -7.77
N ILE A 26 -2.27 -0.44 -8.44
CA ILE A 26 -1.70 0.83 -7.98
C ILE A 26 -2.79 1.86 -7.66
N LEU A 27 -3.72 2.07 -8.60
CA LEU A 27 -4.79 3.05 -8.47
C LEU A 27 -5.81 2.65 -7.40
N LYS A 28 -6.17 1.37 -7.30
CA LYS A 28 -7.12 0.90 -6.27
C LYS A 28 -6.52 1.02 -4.88
N THR A 29 -5.27 0.63 -4.67
CA THR A 29 -4.62 0.79 -3.36
C THR A 29 -4.40 2.26 -3.01
N LEU A 30 -4.21 3.14 -4.00
CA LEU A 30 -4.15 4.59 -3.78
C LEU A 30 -5.50 5.15 -3.30
N VAL A 31 -6.63 4.68 -3.84
CA VAL A 31 -7.96 5.04 -3.33
C VAL A 31 -8.12 4.59 -1.87
N LEU A 32 -7.65 3.39 -1.52
CA LEU A 32 -7.68 2.90 -0.14
C LEU A 32 -6.80 3.75 0.79
N GLN A 33 -5.68 4.29 0.32
CA GLN A 33 -4.87 5.25 1.08
C GLN A 33 -5.68 6.49 1.46
N GLY A 34 -6.61 6.94 0.62
CA GLY A 34 -7.44 8.12 0.90
C GLY A 34 -8.55 7.90 1.93
N TRP A 35 -8.73 6.68 2.46
CA TRP A 35 -9.80 6.39 3.42
C TRP A 35 -9.50 6.94 4.82
N GLU A 36 -10.56 7.29 5.55
CA GLU A 36 -10.44 7.49 7.00
C GLU A 36 -10.23 6.13 7.67
N LYS A 37 -9.05 5.92 8.25
CA LYS A 37 -8.70 4.66 8.92
C LYS A 37 -8.66 4.88 10.41
N ARG A 38 -9.34 4.02 11.17
CA ARG A 38 -9.39 4.09 12.63
C ARG A 38 -9.12 2.72 13.25
N ILE A 39 -8.29 2.71 14.28
CA ILE A 39 -8.11 1.56 15.18
C ILE A 39 -8.59 2.00 16.56
N ASP A 40 -9.69 1.41 17.02
CA ASP A 40 -10.43 1.80 18.22
C ASP A 40 -10.77 3.31 18.24
N ARG A 41 -10.01 4.13 18.99
CA ARG A 41 -10.18 5.59 19.09
C ARG A 41 -9.06 6.39 18.44
N PHE A 42 -8.14 5.74 17.73
CA PHE A 42 -6.99 6.35 17.09
C PHE A 42 -7.17 6.41 15.57
N THR A 43 -7.03 7.60 14.98
CA THR A 43 -7.04 7.78 13.53
C THR A 43 -5.62 7.58 13.00
N LEU A 44 -5.45 6.70 12.00
CA LEU A 44 -4.13 6.45 11.41
C LEU A 44 -3.68 7.61 10.52
N GLY A 45 -2.37 7.69 10.27
CA GLY A 45 -1.78 8.68 9.38
C GLY A 45 -2.34 8.59 7.95
N GLU A 46 -2.53 9.74 7.31
CA GLU A 46 -3.13 9.85 5.98
C GLU A 46 -2.40 9.01 4.93
N GLY A 47 -1.07 8.97 4.98
CA GLY A 47 -0.24 8.19 4.05
C GLY A 47 -0.22 6.68 4.28
N ALA A 48 -0.85 6.16 5.33
CA ALA A 48 -0.80 4.74 5.67
C ALA A 48 -1.40 3.90 4.54
N MET A 49 -0.65 2.91 4.06
CA MET A 49 -1.10 1.96 3.04
C MET A 49 -1.63 0.69 3.72
N PRO A 50 -2.66 0.03 3.15
CA PRO A 50 -3.18 -1.21 3.72
C PRO A 50 -2.18 -2.35 3.54
N ALA A 51 -2.17 -3.29 4.48
CA ALA A 51 -1.42 -4.55 4.33
C ALA A 51 -2.04 -5.41 3.23
N SER A 52 -3.37 -5.47 3.24
CA SER A 52 -4.16 -6.26 2.32
C SER A 52 -5.52 -5.65 2.04
N PHE A 53 -6.20 -6.16 1.02
CA PHE A 53 -7.62 -5.93 0.81
C PHE A 53 -8.31 -7.18 0.26
N LYS A 54 -9.62 -7.26 0.42
CA LYS A 54 -10.48 -8.32 -0.15
C LYS A 54 -11.65 -7.71 -0.91
N VAL A 55 -12.19 -8.47 -1.85
CA VAL A 55 -13.41 -8.14 -2.57
C VAL A 55 -14.54 -8.97 -1.96
N LEU A 56 -15.61 -8.31 -1.54
CA LEU A 56 -16.86 -8.94 -1.13
C LEU A 56 -17.88 -8.74 -2.24
N HIS A 57 -18.36 -9.84 -2.80
CA HIS A 57 -19.43 -9.84 -3.78
C HIS A 57 -20.78 -9.94 -3.07
N ASP A 58 -21.68 -8.99 -3.34
CA ASP A 58 -23.08 -9.06 -2.92
C ASP A 58 -23.92 -9.63 -4.08
N PRO A 59 -24.40 -10.89 -3.99
CA PRO A 59 -25.15 -11.53 -5.08
C PRO A 59 -26.56 -10.96 -5.24
N VAL A 60 -27.10 -10.27 -4.23
CA VAL A 60 -28.44 -9.67 -4.28
C VAL A 60 -28.40 -8.33 -5.00
N ARG A 61 -27.39 -7.52 -4.69
CA ARG A 61 -27.17 -6.22 -5.34
C ARG A 61 -26.36 -6.29 -6.63
N ASN A 62 -25.78 -7.47 -6.91
CA ASN A 62 -24.83 -7.71 -7.99
C ASN A 62 -23.71 -6.66 -8.01
N SER A 63 -23.13 -6.42 -6.83
CA SER A 63 -22.14 -5.36 -6.61
C SER A 63 -20.95 -5.84 -5.80
N ASP A 64 -19.76 -5.38 -6.17
CA ASP A 64 -18.51 -5.70 -5.49
C ASP A 64 -18.09 -4.56 -4.57
N THR A 65 -17.77 -4.89 -3.32
CA THR A 65 -17.22 -3.95 -2.33
C THR A 65 -15.81 -4.36 -1.96
N ILE A 66 -14.88 -3.39 -1.94
CA ILE A 66 -13.51 -3.62 -1.48
C ILE A 66 -13.47 -3.33 0.02
N ILE A 67 -12.79 -4.20 0.78
CA ILE A 67 -12.50 -3.98 2.20
C ILE A 67 -10.98 -4.08 2.38
N ALA A 68 -10.38 -3.02 2.88
CA ALA A 68 -8.96 -2.95 3.22
C ALA A 68 -8.72 -3.37 4.67
N ASP A 69 -7.51 -3.85 4.96
CA ASP A 69 -7.00 -4.12 6.31
C ASP A 69 -5.67 -3.38 6.49
N PHE A 70 -5.63 -2.44 7.43
CA PHE A 70 -4.48 -1.61 7.79
C PHE A 70 -3.73 -2.15 9.03
N GLY A 71 -4.13 -3.32 9.53
CA GLY A 71 -3.58 -3.94 10.75
C GLY A 71 -4.62 -4.06 11.87
N GLU A 72 -5.82 -3.49 11.70
CA GLU A 72 -6.91 -3.61 12.67
C GLU A 72 -7.44 -5.04 12.80
N SER A 73 -7.36 -5.83 11.72
CA SER A 73 -7.75 -7.23 11.70
C SER A 73 -6.56 -8.20 11.82
N ALA A 74 -5.33 -7.67 11.85
CA ALA A 74 -4.11 -8.47 11.91
C ALA A 74 -3.91 -9.10 13.29
N ILE A 75 -3.40 -10.34 13.31
CA ILE A 75 -3.05 -11.05 14.54
C ILE A 75 -1.92 -10.28 15.22
N GLY A 76 -2.21 -9.65 16.37
CA GLY A 76 -1.24 -8.85 17.12
C GLY A 76 -1.19 -7.36 16.76
N ARG A 77 -2.09 -6.85 15.93
CA ARG A 77 -2.20 -5.42 15.56
C ARG A 77 -0.90 -4.83 15.01
N VAL A 78 -0.35 -5.51 14.03
CA VAL A 78 0.95 -5.19 13.43
C VAL A 78 0.75 -4.16 12.31
N ALA A 79 1.61 -3.13 12.28
CA ALA A 79 1.57 -2.08 11.27
C ALA A 79 2.40 -2.48 10.02
N PRO A 80 1.81 -2.46 8.81
CA PRO A 80 2.49 -2.89 7.57
C PRO A 80 3.36 -1.78 6.98
N VAL A 81 4.49 -1.46 7.63
CA VAL A 81 5.38 -0.36 7.22
C VAL A 81 5.94 -0.57 5.80
N ASP A 82 6.18 -1.82 5.42
CA ASP A 82 6.68 -2.21 4.10
C ASP A 82 5.73 -1.89 2.93
N SER A 83 4.42 -1.84 3.18
CA SER A 83 3.41 -1.76 2.11
C SER A 83 3.46 -0.44 1.33
N GLY A 84 3.76 0.67 2.01
CA GLY A 84 3.99 1.96 1.34
C GLY A 84 5.23 1.95 0.45
N PHE A 85 6.32 1.37 0.92
CA PHE A 85 7.56 1.28 0.15
C PHE A 85 7.42 0.36 -1.06
N TRP A 86 6.77 -0.79 -0.89
CA TRP A 86 6.46 -1.69 -2.01
C TRP A 86 5.57 -1.01 -3.05
N TRP A 87 4.60 -0.20 -2.64
CA TRP A 87 3.76 0.55 -3.59
C TRP A 87 4.58 1.54 -4.43
N ILE A 88 5.49 2.32 -3.82
CA ILE A 88 6.37 3.25 -4.54
C ILE A 88 7.30 2.50 -5.50
N ILE A 89 7.90 1.39 -5.04
CA ILE A 89 8.78 0.54 -5.88
C ILE A 89 7.99 -0.03 -7.05
N LEU A 90 6.76 -0.49 -6.83
CA LEU A 90 5.92 -1.07 -7.86
C LEU A 90 5.45 -0.03 -8.89
N LEU A 91 5.12 1.19 -8.46
CA LEU A 91 4.84 2.29 -9.37
C LEU A 91 6.06 2.61 -10.25
N ARG A 92 7.27 2.60 -9.68
CA ARG A 92 8.50 2.76 -10.46
C ARG A 92 8.75 1.59 -11.42
N ALA A 93 8.45 0.36 -11.01
CA ALA A 93 8.59 -0.81 -11.86
C ALA A 93 7.62 -0.73 -13.06
N TYR A 94 6.37 -0.32 -12.81
CA TYR A 94 5.37 -0.06 -13.85
C TYR A 94 5.90 0.94 -14.88
N THR A 95 6.32 2.14 -14.45
CA THR A 95 6.75 3.20 -15.38
C THR A 95 8.01 2.82 -16.16
N LYS A 96 8.93 2.07 -15.53
CA LYS A 96 10.13 1.57 -16.20
C LYS A 96 9.82 0.48 -17.22
N SER A 97 8.85 -0.39 -16.93
CA SER A 97 8.48 -1.49 -17.82
C SER A 97 7.65 -1.03 -19.01
N THR A 98 6.73 -0.07 -18.80
CA THR A 98 5.82 0.41 -19.85
C THR A 98 6.39 1.59 -20.64
N GLY A 99 7.33 2.34 -20.05
CA GLY A 99 7.79 3.63 -20.58
C GLY A 99 6.77 4.77 -20.41
N ASP A 100 5.59 4.47 -19.85
CA ASP A 100 4.52 5.45 -19.61
C ASP A 100 4.71 6.13 -18.25
N LEU A 101 5.06 7.41 -18.28
CA LEU A 101 5.23 8.24 -17.09
C LEU A 101 3.90 8.84 -16.59
N SER A 102 2.86 8.84 -17.43
CA SER A 102 1.62 9.60 -17.16
C SER A 102 0.94 9.16 -15.87
N LEU A 103 0.98 7.86 -15.54
CA LEU A 103 0.42 7.33 -14.30
C LEU A 103 1.13 7.88 -13.05
N ALA A 104 2.46 7.95 -13.06
CA ALA A 104 3.22 8.44 -11.90
C ALA A 104 3.15 9.97 -11.76
N GLU A 105 2.94 10.68 -12.86
CA GLU A 105 2.84 12.13 -12.91
C GLU A 105 1.43 12.65 -12.54
N THR A 106 0.43 11.78 -12.40
CA THR A 106 -0.89 12.26 -11.98
C THR A 106 -0.84 12.90 -10.59
N PRO A 107 -1.65 13.94 -10.33
CA PRO A 107 -1.69 14.59 -9.02
C PRO A 107 -1.98 13.63 -7.87
N GLU A 108 -2.77 12.60 -8.09
CA GLU A 108 -3.15 11.60 -7.09
C GLU A 108 -1.94 10.72 -6.73
N CYS A 109 -1.21 10.21 -7.72
CA CYS A 109 -0.01 9.41 -7.47
C CYS A 109 1.08 10.26 -6.80
N GLN A 110 1.29 11.49 -7.26
CA GLN A 110 2.23 12.42 -6.62
C GLN A 110 1.85 12.71 -5.16
N ARG A 111 0.56 12.91 -4.87
CA ARG A 111 0.07 13.07 -3.50
C ARG A 111 0.31 11.81 -2.69
N GLY A 112 0.00 10.63 -3.22
CA GLY A 112 0.19 9.37 -2.53
C GLY A 112 1.66 9.11 -2.15
N ILE A 113 2.59 9.36 -3.09
CA ILE A 113 4.03 9.31 -2.84
C ILE A 113 4.41 10.28 -1.70
N ARG A 114 3.97 11.54 -1.79
CA ARG A 114 4.28 12.55 -0.76
C ARG A 114 3.76 12.14 0.61
N LEU A 115 2.53 11.64 0.71
CA LEU A 115 1.96 11.21 1.99
C LEU A 115 2.75 10.03 2.60
N ILE A 116 3.17 9.04 1.80
CA ILE A 116 4.01 7.94 2.29
C ILE A 116 5.35 8.47 2.79
N LEU A 117 6.01 9.34 2.01
CA LEU A 117 7.30 9.92 2.37
C LEU A 117 7.22 10.82 3.60
N SER A 118 6.15 11.61 3.74
CA SER A 118 5.93 12.46 4.92
C SER A 118 5.77 11.65 6.20
N LEU A 119 5.23 10.42 6.14
CA LEU A 119 5.14 9.56 7.32
C LEU A 119 6.49 8.97 7.74
N CYS A 120 7.35 8.62 6.79
CA CYS A 120 8.65 7.99 7.12
C CYS A 120 9.79 9.00 7.31
N LEU A 121 9.62 10.26 6.88
CA LEU A 121 10.60 11.34 7.01
C LEU A 121 10.16 12.42 8.00
N SER A 122 9.10 12.18 8.78
CA SER A 122 8.63 13.12 9.79
C SER A 122 9.70 13.34 10.85
N GLU A 123 9.84 14.58 11.31
CA GLU A 123 10.69 14.90 12.45
C GLU A 123 10.24 14.16 13.71
N GLY A 124 11.19 13.76 14.53
CA GLY A 124 10.95 13.00 15.76
C GLY A 124 12.11 13.11 16.74
N PHE A 125 12.04 12.33 17.82
CA PHE A 125 13.10 12.27 18.83
C PHE A 125 14.23 11.29 18.48
N ASP A 126 14.11 10.56 17.36
CA ASP A 126 15.12 9.61 16.93
C ASP A 126 16.43 10.31 16.62
N THR A 127 17.52 9.80 17.20
CA THR A 127 18.89 10.32 16.99
C THR A 127 19.60 9.60 15.84
N PHE A 128 18.91 8.71 15.13
CA PHE A 128 19.45 7.89 14.05
C PHE A 128 18.72 8.22 12.74
N PRO A 129 19.42 8.11 11.58
CA PRO A 129 18.80 8.36 10.28
C PRO A 129 17.91 7.20 9.78
N THR A 130 17.83 6.11 10.55
CA THR A 130 17.02 4.92 10.23
C THR A 130 15.59 5.08 10.71
N LEU A 131 14.63 4.46 10.01
CA LEU A 131 13.23 4.43 10.44
C LEU A 131 13.06 3.51 11.65
N LEU A 132 12.56 4.05 12.76
CA LEU A 132 12.17 3.26 13.92
C LEU A 132 10.97 2.37 13.59
N CYS A 133 11.05 1.10 13.95
CA CYS A 133 10.08 0.08 13.59
C CYS A 133 9.69 -0.79 14.80
N ALA A 134 8.40 -1.10 14.93
CA ALA A 134 7.93 -2.12 15.87
C ALA A 134 8.24 -3.53 15.35
N ASP A 135 8.28 -4.51 16.24
CA ASP A 135 8.38 -5.91 15.86
C ASP A 135 7.19 -6.32 14.96
N GLY A 136 7.44 -7.20 13.99
CA GLY A 136 6.45 -7.60 13.01
C GLY A 136 6.19 -6.60 11.86
N CYS A 137 6.83 -5.43 11.79
CA CYS A 137 6.41 -4.38 10.86
C CYS A 137 6.66 -4.62 9.35
N SER A 138 7.13 -5.82 8.96
CA SER A 138 7.63 -6.12 7.62
C SER A 138 6.99 -7.38 7.04
N MET A 139 7.66 -8.06 6.11
CA MET A 139 7.26 -9.41 5.67
C MET A 139 7.18 -10.40 6.84
N ILE A 140 8.11 -10.27 7.79
CA ILE A 140 8.00 -10.94 9.07
C ILE A 140 6.96 -10.18 9.87
N ASP A 141 5.73 -10.71 9.93
CA ASP A 141 4.56 -10.09 10.56
C ASP A 141 4.20 -10.68 11.93
N ARG A 142 5.19 -11.32 12.57
CA ARG A 142 5.13 -11.87 13.92
C ARG A 142 6.40 -11.51 14.68
N ARG A 143 6.31 -11.63 16.00
CA ARG A 143 7.45 -11.42 16.92
C ARG A 143 8.61 -12.35 16.56
N MET A 144 9.80 -11.78 16.35
CA MET A 144 11.04 -12.51 16.05
C MET A 144 12.19 -12.11 16.98
#